data_AF-A0A9D7EVN0-F1
#
_entry.id   AF-A0A9D7EVN0-F1
#
_cell.length_a   1.000
_cell.length_b   1.000
_cell.length_c   1.000
_cell.angle_alpha   90.00
_cell.angle_beta   90.00
_cell.angle_gamma   90.00
#
_symmetry.space_group_name_H-M   'P 1'
#
loop_
_entity.id
_entity.type
_entity.pdbx_description
1 polymer ?
#
loop_
_entity_poly.entity_id
_entity_poly.type
_entity_poly.pdbx_seq_one_letter_code
_entity_poly.pdbx_strand_id
1 'polypeptide(L)'
;MKNKLSALKFFFSLIKKNLFLVIMILICNSIYAQQSGTSAGWHFTSYEFKDGSTKNYSNLMGTSSKMYDTISYKGVKGNMTINHSRYDVKTGKLLAGVTYQVVWTDPAVVLVADQNTLMNFSLERISSTSKWTPPNNSIRFNQGLYGIYYKSPDGTKYFTENISTTLTLEKVIEKGRKGLKKIVQVSLGNGYMFTYNYEWRDGTTAVPTEQPAASINQNAWHFTSYEFKNGSLKKYSNLMGTSSQMYDTISYKGVKGNMTITQDRFDVKTGKLLAGVTYQIVWTDPAAQLIAGEKSSVSFSLKTIATKSWTSPNCSIRYNQGIYGIYFLAPDGKKYFTKDVSTTLTTEKVIAEGSKGLKKFIQVNLGNGFMFTYNYEWR
;
A
#
# COMPACT_ATOMS: atom_id res chain seq x y z
N MET A 1 32.56 -32.13 -11.07
CA MET A 1 31.92 -30.80 -11.34
C MET A 1 30.39 -30.85 -11.46
N LYS A 2 29.76 -31.91 -11.97
CA LYS A 2 28.29 -31.98 -12.14
C LYS A 2 27.47 -31.85 -10.84
N ASN A 3 27.97 -32.31 -9.69
CA ASN A 3 27.22 -32.27 -8.42
C ASN A 3 27.19 -30.87 -7.74
N LYS A 4 28.15 -29.98 -8.02
CA LYS A 4 28.16 -28.62 -7.44
C LYS A 4 27.17 -27.68 -8.14
N LEU A 5 26.84 -27.95 -9.40
CA LEU A 5 25.94 -27.11 -10.19
C LEU A 5 24.44 -27.33 -9.86
N SER A 6 24.07 -28.54 -9.39
CA SER A 6 22.67 -28.83 -9.01
C SER A 6 22.32 -28.25 -7.63
N ALA A 7 23.25 -28.30 -6.67
CA ALA A 7 23.08 -27.72 -5.35
C ALA A 7 22.88 -26.19 -5.41
N LEU A 8 23.63 -25.50 -6.29
CA LEU A 8 23.52 -24.05 -6.46
C LEU A 8 22.16 -23.65 -7.08
N LYS A 9 21.66 -24.41 -8.07
CA LYS A 9 20.32 -24.20 -8.66
C LYS A 9 19.20 -24.46 -7.65
N PHE A 10 19.36 -25.43 -6.77
CA PHE A 10 18.40 -25.72 -5.69
C PHE A 10 18.38 -24.59 -4.66
N PHE A 11 19.54 -24.04 -4.30
CA PHE A 11 19.66 -22.93 -3.35
C PHE A 11 19.03 -21.63 -3.87
N PHE A 12 19.25 -21.26 -5.13
CA PHE A 12 18.61 -20.08 -5.74
C PHE A 12 17.09 -20.23 -5.90
N SER A 13 16.60 -21.44 -6.17
CA SER A 13 15.16 -21.75 -6.21
C SER A 13 14.51 -21.61 -4.83
N LEU A 14 15.19 -22.06 -3.78
CA LEU A 14 14.74 -21.98 -2.39
C LEU A 14 14.74 -20.53 -1.86
N ILE A 15 15.74 -19.72 -2.23
CA ILE A 15 15.80 -18.29 -1.87
C ILE A 15 14.71 -17.49 -2.59
N LYS A 16 14.45 -17.76 -3.88
CA LYS A 16 13.33 -17.12 -4.60
C LYS A 16 11.98 -17.48 -3.98
N LYS A 17 11.74 -18.75 -3.64
CA LYS A 17 10.47 -19.18 -3.00
C LYS A 17 10.27 -18.58 -1.60
N ASN A 18 11.33 -18.46 -0.80
CA ASN A 18 11.24 -17.89 0.55
C ASN A 18 11.15 -16.36 0.56
N LEU A 19 11.82 -15.66 -0.37
CA LEU A 19 11.64 -14.21 -0.55
C LEU A 19 10.21 -13.88 -1.02
N PHE A 20 9.59 -14.78 -1.79
CA PHE A 20 8.22 -14.65 -2.29
C PHE A 20 7.16 -14.90 -1.19
N LEU A 21 7.42 -15.86 -0.28
CA LEU A 21 6.52 -16.13 0.86
C LEU A 21 6.49 -14.95 1.86
N VAL A 22 7.60 -14.23 2.05
CA VAL A 22 7.68 -13.05 2.92
C VAL A 22 6.97 -11.83 2.32
N ILE A 23 6.88 -11.72 0.99
CA ILE A 23 6.11 -10.66 0.30
C ILE A 23 4.59 -10.93 0.38
N MET A 24 4.18 -12.19 0.44
CA MET A 24 2.77 -12.59 0.47
C MET A 24 2.06 -12.37 1.81
N ILE A 25 2.79 -12.33 2.93
CA ILE A 25 2.20 -12.16 4.28
C ILE A 25 1.91 -10.68 4.62
N LEU A 26 2.45 -9.73 3.85
CA LEU A 26 2.40 -8.29 4.14
C LEU A 26 1.15 -7.54 3.64
N ILE A 27 0.17 -8.23 3.05
CA ILE A 27 -0.93 -7.59 2.30
C ILE A 27 -2.32 -7.88 2.90
N CYS A 28 -2.39 -8.59 4.02
CA CYS A 28 -3.65 -8.91 4.66
C CYS A 28 -4.14 -7.80 5.60
N ASN A 29 -5.19 -7.12 5.13
CA ASN A 29 -6.25 -6.43 5.88
C ASN A 29 -5.93 -5.07 6.52
N SER A 30 -6.49 -4.03 5.90
CA SER A 30 -6.96 -2.84 6.60
C SER A 30 -8.34 -2.49 6.03
N ILE A 31 -9.39 -2.78 6.79
CA ILE A 31 -10.74 -2.26 6.54
C ILE A 31 -10.67 -0.78 6.92
N TYR A 32 -10.64 0.11 5.93
CA TYR A 32 -10.62 1.55 6.15
C TYR A 32 -12.03 2.04 6.51
N ALA A 33 -12.17 2.60 7.70
CA ALA A 33 -13.30 3.46 8.06
C ALA A 33 -13.24 4.76 7.24
N GLN A 34 -14.37 5.16 6.66
CA GLN A 34 -14.52 6.38 5.86
C GLN A 34 -14.18 7.63 6.69
N GLN A 35 -13.16 8.37 6.28
CA GLN A 35 -12.94 9.74 6.74
C GLN A 35 -13.94 10.65 6.01
N SER A 36 -14.73 11.41 6.75
CA SER A 36 -15.64 12.44 6.22
C SER A 36 -14.84 13.59 5.62
N GLY A 37 -14.50 13.51 4.34
CA GLY A 37 -13.76 14.56 3.64
C GLY A 37 -14.63 15.77 3.28
N THR A 38 -14.10 16.97 3.52
CA THR A 38 -14.71 18.28 3.22
C THR A 38 -14.36 18.82 1.82
N SER A 39 -13.51 18.12 1.06
CA SER A 39 -13.10 18.50 -0.30
C SER A 39 -14.10 18.03 -1.37
N ALA A 40 -14.28 18.86 -2.39
CA ALA A 40 -15.05 18.49 -3.59
C ALA A 40 -14.34 17.34 -4.33
N GLY A 41 -15.06 16.28 -4.69
CA GLY A 41 -14.48 15.15 -5.40
C GLY A 41 -15.34 13.89 -5.35
N TRP A 42 -14.80 12.81 -5.91
CA TRP A 42 -15.35 11.46 -5.82
C TRP A 42 -14.86 10.81 -4.53
N HIS A 43 -15.74 10.62 -3.55
CA HIS A 43 -15.42 10.02 -2.25
C HIS A 43 -15.68 8.53 -2.28
N PHE A 44 -14.69 7.74 -1.87
CA PHE A 44 -14.83 6.31 -1.73
C PHE A 44 -15.95 5.96 -0.74
N THR A 45 -16.81 5.01 -1.11
CA THR A 45 -17.95 4.58 -0.30
C THR A 45 -17.86 3.14 0.12
N SER A 46 -17.54 2.25 -0.81
CA SER A 46 -17.44 0.82 -0.55
C SER A 46 -16.60 0.14 -1.62
N TYR A 47 -16.25 -1.12 -1.40
CA TYR A 47 -15.74 -1.96 -2.47
C TYR A 47 -16.48 -3.30 -2.50
N GLU A 48 -16.50 -3.92 -3.67
CA GLU A 48 -17.08 -5.22 -3.92
C GLU A 48 -16.07 -6.10 -4.65
N PHE A 49 -16.03 -7.38 -4.32
CA PHE A 49 -15.23 -8.37 -5.01
C PHE A 49 -16.14 -9.35 -5.75
N LYS A 50 -15.88 -9.52 -7.05
CA LYS A 50 -16.51 -10.57 -7.87
C LYS A 50 -15.55 -11.75 -7.98
N ASP A 51 -15.96 -12.89 -7.44
CA ASP A 51 -15.25 -14.14 -7.58
C ASP A 51 -15.40 -14.70 -9.01
N GLY A 52 -14.27 -14.99 -9.66
CA GLY A 52 -14.19 -15.61 -10.99
C GLY A 52 -13.95 -17.11 -10.95
N SER A 53 -13.90 -17.72 -9.78
CA SER A 53 -13.66 -19.15 -9.61
C SER A 53 -14.75 -19.96 -10.30
N THR A 54 -14.35 -20.84 -11.20
CA THR A 54 -15.28 -21.61 -12.03
C THR A 54 -14.68 -22.96 -12.41
N LYS A 55 -15.57 -23.91 -12.70
CA LYS A 55 -15.22 -25.19 -13.32
C LYS A 55 -16.17 -25.45 -14.48
N ASN A 56 -15.65 -25.40 -15.70
CA ASN A 56 -16.46 -25.48 -16.92
C ASN A 56 -16.02 -26.68 -17.77
N TYR A 57 -16.98 -27.44 -18.27
CA TYR A 57 -16.73 -28.57 -19.16
C TYR A 57 -16.98 -28.17 -20.62
N SER A 58 -16.14 -28.66 -21.52
CA SER A 58 -16.29 -28.45 -22.97
C SER A 58 -15.74 -29.65 -23.76
N ASN A 59 -16.02 -29.70 -25.05
CA ASN A 59 -15.50 -30.77 -25.92
C ASN A 59 -14.01 -30.53 -26.22
N LEU A 60 -13.20 -31.59 -26.13
CA LEU A 60 -11.80 -31.51 -26.52
C LEU A 60 -11.70 -31.62 -28.05
N MET A 61 -11.37 -30.51 -28.70
CA MET A 61 -11.34 -30.38 -30.16
C MET A 61 -10.50 -31.48 -30.82
N GLY A 62 -11.05 -32.10 -31.87
CA GLY A 62 -10.38 -33.19 -32.61
C GLY A 62 -10.43 -34.56 -31.91
N THR A 63 -11.19 -34.69 -30.82
CA THR A 63 -11.37 -35.96 -30.09
C THR A 63 -12.84 -36.19 -29.72
N SER A 64 -13.19 -37.43 -29.35
CA SER A 64 -14.46 -37.74 -28.68
C SER A 64 -14.42 -37.49 -27.16
N SER A 65 -13.30 -36.99 -26.64
CA SER A 65 -13.10 -36.70 -25.21
C SER A 65 -13.68 -35.35 -24.82
N LYS A 66 -13.81 -35.13 -23.51
CA LYS A 66 -14.15 -33.84 -22.91
C LYS A 66 -12.92 -33.25 -22.23
N MET A 67 -12.91 -31.94 -22.09
CA MET A 67 -11.96 -31.21 -21.25
C MET A 67 -12.71 -30.40 -20.20
N TYR A 68 -12.04 -30.06 -19.10
CA TYR A 68 -12.56 -29.10 -18.15
C TYR A 68 -11.51 -28.03 -17.82
N ASP A 69 -11.98 -26.79 -17.77
CA ASP A 69 -11.21 -25.66 -17.28
C ASP A 69 -11.54 -25.45 -15.81
N THR A 70 -10.51 -25.19 -15.00
CA THR A 70 -10.63 -24.80 -13.60
C THR A 70 -9.93 -23.47 -13.40
N ILE A 71 -10.68 -22.49 -12.92
CA ILE A 71 -10.18 -21.17 -12.54
C ILE A 71 -10.31 -21.06 -11.03
N SER A 72 -9.23 -20.66 -10.37
CA SER A 72 -9.16 -20.56 -8.91
C SER A 72 -8.18 -19.46 -8.50
N TYR A 73 -8.27 -18.99 -7.26
CA TYR A 73 -7.34 -18.00 -6.73
C TYR A 73 -6.89 -18.32 -5.30
N LYS A 74 -5.79 -17.68 -4.91
CA LYS A 74 -5.32 -17.55 -3.54
C LYS A 74 -4.84 -16.12 -3.31
N GLY A 75 -4.81 -15.69 -2.05
CA GLY A 75 -4.36 -14.35 -1.67
C GLY A 75 -5.51 -13.50 -1.13
N VAL A 76 -5.29 -12.19 -1.12
CA VAL A 76 -6.19 -11.20 -0.53
C VAL A 76 -6.33 -9.98 -1.43
N LYS A 77 -7.24 -9.07 -1.08
CA LYS A 77 -7.34 -7.78 -1.76
C LYS A 77 -5.96 -7.11 -1.86
N GLY A 78 -5.61 -6.63 -3.06
CA GLY A 78 -4.32 -6.00 -3.35
C GLY A 78 -3.21 -6.98 -3.76
N ASN A 79 -3.36 -8.29 -3.53
CA ASN A 79 -2.44 -9.31 -4.02
C ASN A 79 -3.14 -10.67 -4.18
N MET A 80 -3.36 -11.05 -5.43
CA MET A 80 -3.99 -12.32 -5.77
C MET A 80 -3.12 -13.14 -6.72
N THR A 81 -2.99 -14.43 -6.42
CA THR A 81 -2.47 -15.43 -7.35
C THR A 81 -3.63 -16.18 -7.96
N ILE A 82 -3.77 -16.11 -9.28
CA ILE A 82 -4.83 -16.76 -10.05
C ILE A 82 -4.23 -17.92 -10.84
N ASN A 83 -4.91 -19.06 -10.77
CA ASN A 83 -4.58 -20.23 -11.55
C ASN A 83 -5.73 -20.56 -12.49
N HIS A 84 -5.41 -20.69 -13.77
CA HIS A 84 -6.29 -21.20 -14.81
C HIS A 84 -5.66 -22.46 -15.39
N SER A 85 -6.32 -23.60 -15.27
CA SER A 85 -5.81 -24.89 -15.74
C SER A 85 -6.87 -25.64 -16.54
N ARG A 86 -6.42 -26.30 -17.60
CA ARG A 86 -7.23 -27.14 -18.48
C ARG A 86 -6.79 -28.60 -18.37
N TYR A 87 -7.74 -29.49 -18.16
CA TYR A 87 -7.48 -30.91 -18.01
C TYR A 87 -8.28 -31.73 -19.02
N ASP A 88 -7.70 -32.83 -19.48
CA ASP A 88 -8.45 -33.88 -20.18
C ASP A 88 -9.28 -34.68 -19.16
N VAL A 89 -10.58 -34.83 -19.40
CA VAL A 89 -11.51 -35.50 -18.48
C VAL A 89 -11.19 -36.99 -18.35
N LYS A 90 -10.78 -37.64 -19.44
CA LYS A 90 -10.59 -39.11 -19.50
C LYS A 90 -9.33 -39.54 -18.74
N THR A 91 -8.26 -38.77 -18.85
CA THR A 91 -6.92 -39.12 -18.34
C THR A 91 -6.53 -38.33 -17.10
N GLY A 92 -7.22 -37.22 -16.80
CA GLY A 92 -6.83 -36.29 -15.74
C GLY A 92 -5.56 -35.49 -16.06
N LYS A 93 -5.00 -35.64 -17.27
CA LYS A 93 -3.75 -34.97 -17.67
C LYS A 93 -3.97 -33.47 -17.83
N LEU A 94 -3.04 -32.66 -17.29
CA LEU A 94 -2.97 -31.23 -17.55
C LEU A 94 -2.61 -31.00 -19.03
N LEU A 95 -3.48 -30.31 -19.76
CA LEU A 95 -3.30 -30.00 -21.18
C LEU A 95 -2.69 -28.61 -21.39
N ALA A 96 -3.16 -27.64 -20.61
CA ALA A 96 -2.69 -26.26 -20.65
C ALA A 96 -3.01 -25.57 -19.33
N GLY A 97 -2.39 -24.41 -19.09
CA GLY A 97 -2.61 -23.67 -17.87
C GLY A 97 -1.58 -22.58 -17.65
N VAL A 98 -2.00 -21.59 -16.88
CA VAL A 98 -1.20 -20.45 -16.47
C VAL A 98 -1.50 -20.13 -15.01
N THR A 99 -0.45 -19.89 -14.24
CA THR A 99 -0.54 -19.30 -12.91
C THR A 99 0.12 -17.93 -12.96
N TYR A 100 -0.58 -16.90 -12.50
CA TYR A 100 -0.09 -15.54 -12.47
C TYR A 100 -0.49 -14.82 -11.19
N GLN A 101 0.32 -13.87 -10.77
CA GLN A 101 0.07 -13.00 -9.64
C GLN A 101 -0.23 -11.59 -10.12
N VAL A 102 -1.23 -10.98 -9.50
CA VAL A 102 -1.58 -9.58 -9.69
C VAL A 102 -1.49 -8.86 -8.36
N VAL A 103 -0.72 -7.78 -8.30
CA VAL A 103 -0.57 -6.90 -7.15
C VAL A 103 -0.99 -5.50 -7.55
N TRP A 104 -1.81 -4.85 -6.73
CA TRP A 104 -2.21 -3.47 -6.97
C TRP A 104 -2.40 -2.70 -5.66
N THR A 105 -2.26 -1.38 -5.72
CA THR A 105 -2.64 -0.50 -4.62
C THR A 105 -4.10 -0.10 -4.73
N ASP A 106 -4.76 0.13 -3.59
CA ASP A 106 -6.10 0.73 -3.60
C ASP A 106 -6.07 2.12 -4.27
N PRO A 107 -7.13 2.49 -5.02
CA PRO A 107 -7.29 3.85 -5.51
C PRO A 107 -7.45 4.82 -4.33
N ALA A 108 -7.16 6.10 -4.55
CA ALA A 108 -7.25 7.12 -3.51
C ALA A 108 -8.67 7.22 -2.93
N VAL A 109 -8.77 7.46 -1.61
CA VAL A 109 -10.06 7.62 -0.92
C VAL A 109 -10.88 8.81 -1.41
N VAL A 110 -10.23 9.83 -1.98
CA VAL A 110 -10.88 10.92 -2.70
C VAL A 110 -10.20 11.08 -4.05
N LEU A 111 -10.97 11.00 -5.13
CA LEU A 111 -10.49 11.33 -6.48
C LEU A 111 -10.92 12.76 -6.80
N VAL A 112 -9.93 13.64 -6.96
CA VAL A 112 -10.14 15.06 -7.23
C VAL A 112 -10.44 15.27 -8.71
N ALA A 113 -11.43 16.10 -9.03
CA ALA A 113 -11.70 16.46 -10.42
C ALA A 113 -10.54 17.25 -11.04
N ASP A 114 -10.45 17.19 -12.36
CA ASP A 114 -9.45 17.86 -13.19
C ASP A 114 -8.00 17.43 -12.88
N GLN A 115 -7.85 16.30 -12.16
CA GLN A 115 -6.56 15.69 -11.85
C GLN A 115 -6.47 14.27 -12.39
N ASN A 116 -5.23 13.86 -12.69
CA ASN A 116 -4.91 12.46 -12.95
C ASN A 116 -4.63 11.75 -11.62
N THR A 117 -4.96 10.46 -11.57
CA THR A 117 -4.70 9.60 -10.43
C THR A 117 -3.67 8.54 -10.78
N LEU A 118 -2.98 8.05 -9.76
CA LEU A 118 -1.91 7.06 -9.87
C LEU A 118 -2.28 5.79 -9.13
N MET A 119 -1.91 4.64 -9.68
CA MET A 119 -2.04 3.34 -9.04
C MET A 119 -0.82 2.47 -9.34
N ASN A 120 -0.23 1.83 -8.33
CA ASN A 120 0.80 0.85 -8.58
C ASN A 120 0.14 -0.47 -9.00
N PHE A 121 0.70 -1.10 -10.03
CA PHE A 121 0.21 -2.34 -10.58
C PHE A 121 1.38 -3.25 -10.97
N SER A 122 1.27 -4.52 -10.64
CA SER A 122 2.17 -5.56 -11.12
C SER A 122 1.39 -6.80 -11.53
N LEU A 123 1.79 -7.37 -12.67
CA LEU A 123 1.37 -8.67 -13.15
C LEU A 123 2.64 -9.51 -13.35
N GLU A 124 2.68 -10.68 -12.75
CA GLU A 124 3.78 -11.63 -12.89
C GLU A 124 3.25 -13.03 -13.26
N ARG A 125 3.71 -13.56 -14.38
CA ARG A 125 3.51 -14.96 -14.76
C ARG A 125 4.43 -15.86 -13.93
N ILE A 126 3.86 -16.65 -13.03
CA ILE A 126 4.58 -17.59 -12.16
C ILE A 126 4.91 -18.87 -12.93
N SER A 127 3.94 -19.42 -13.64
CA SER A 127 4.11 -20.63 -14.46
C SER A 127 3.15 -20.61 -15.64
N SER A 128 3.55 -21.30 -16.71
CA SER A 128 2.70 -21.50 -17.88
C SER A 128 3.08 -22.79 -18.58
N THR A 129 2.08 -23.45 -19.14
CA THR A 129 2.22 -24.54 -20.11
C THR A 129 1.68 -24.06 -21.45
N SER A 130 2.25 -24.55 -22.56
CA SER A 130 1.59 -24.46 -23.87
C SER A 130 1.31 -23.03 -24.39
N LYS A 131 2.24 -22.07 -24.21
CA LYS A 131 2.12 -20.66 -24.61
C LYS A 131 0.91 -19.91 -24.02
N TRP A 132 0.25 -20.43 -22.98
CA TRP A 132 -0.84 -19.71 -22.33
C TRP A 132 -0.33 -18.47 -21.61
N THR A 133 -0.95 -17.34 -21.91
CA THR A 133 -0.68 -16.07 -21.25
C THR A 133 -1.78 -15.75 -20.25
N PRO A 134 -1.49 -14.95 -19.22
CA PRO A 134 -2.52 -14.30 -18.43
C PRO A 134 -3.55 -13.64 -19.35
N PRO A 135 -4.85 -13.76 -19.06
CA PRO A 135 -5.89 -12.98 -19.74
C PRO A 135 -5.66 -11.47 -19.54
N ASN A 136 -6.42 -10.65 -20.28
CA ASN A 136 -6.35 -9.20 -20.14
C ASN A 136 -6.67 -8.75 -18.71
N ASN A 137 -5.69 -8.14 -18.06
CA ASN A 137 -5.86 -7.40 -16.81
C ASN A 137 -5.97 -5.90 -17.14
N SER A 138 -6.79 -5.16 -16.40
CA SER A 138 -6.95 -3.72 -16.65
C SER A 138 -7.51 -3.00 -15.42
N ILE A 139 -7.31 -1.69 -15.36
CA ILE A 139 -7.95 -0.82 -14.38
C ILE A 139 -8.68 0.31 -15.10
N ARG A 140 -9.94 0.52 -14.78
CA ARG A 140 -10.83 1.47 -15.48
C ARG A 140 -11.65 2.29 -14.50
N PHE A 141 -11.76 3.58 -14.75
CA PHE A 141 -12.74 4.47 -14.13
C PHE A 141 -13.94 4.64 -15.07
N ASN A 142 -15.18 4.50 -14.60
CA ASN A 142 -16.37 4.54 -15.46
C ASN A 142 -16.82 5.97 -15.84
N GLN A 143 -15.92 6.72 -16.48
CA GLN A 143 -16.16 8.05 -17.01
C GLN A 143 -16.36 8.03 -18.54
N GLY A 144 -17.35 8.76 -19.03
CA GLY A 144 -17.76 8.72 -20.44
C GLY A 144 -18.39 7.39 -20.87
N LEU A 145 -18.70 7.27 -22.17
CA LEU A 145 -19.42 6.13 -22.75
C LEU A 145 -18.68 4.79 -22.56
N TYR A 146 -17.36 4.79 -22.70
CA TYR A 146 -16.53 3.57 -22.65
C TYR A 146 -15.73 3.43 -21.36
N GLY A 147 -15.84 4.37 -20.42
CA GLY A 147 -14.87 4.50 -19.32
C GLY A 147 -13.50 4.98 -19.80
N ILE A 148 -12.65 5.32 -18.84
CA ILE A 148 -11.25 5.70 -19.07
C ILE A 148 -10.33 4.75 -18.32
N TYR A 149 -9.20 4.40 -18.92
CA TYR A 149 -8.29 3.39 -18.40
C TYR A 149 -7.08 4.00 -17.71
N TYR A 150 -6.58 3.31 -16.70
CA TYR A 150 -5.22 3.50 -16.24
C TYR A 150 -4.27 2.86 -17.26
N LYS A 151 -3.26 3.62 -17.67
CA LYS A 151 -2.25 3.20 -18.63
C LYS A 151 -0.85 3.24 -18.01
N SER A 152 0.00 2.34 -18.44
CA SER A 152 1.44 2.40 -18.14
C SER A 152 2.12 3.55 -18.90
N PRO A 153 3.38 3.87 -18.57
CA PRO A 153 4.12 4.94 -19.25
C PRO A 153 4.23 4.78 -20.78
N ASP A 154 4.21 3.55 -21.29
CA ASP A 154 4.21 3.23 -22.73
C ASP A 154 2.81 3.33 -23.38
N GLY A 155 1.77 3.62 -22.61
CA GLY A 155 0.38 3.72 -23.09
C GLY A 155 -0.42 2.43 -23.06
N THR A 156 0.14 1.31 -22.59
CA THR A 156 -0.57 0.02 -22.48
C THR A 156 -1.70 0.08 -21.44
N LYS A 157 -2.87 -0.45 -21.80
CA LYS A 157 -4.10 -0.45 -20.96
C LYS A 157 -4.54 -1.85 -20.51
N TYR A 158 -4.13 -2.85 -21.28
CA TYR A 158 -4.48 -4.25 -21.07
C TYR A 158 -3.19 -5.05 -20.89
N PHE A 159 -3.05 -5.70 -19.74
CA PHE A 159 -1.81 -6.35 -19.34
C PHE A 159 -1.98 -7.87 -19.39
N THR A 160 -1.20 -8.51 -20.26
CA THR A 160 -1.09 -9.98 -20.42
C THR A 160 0.33 -10.48 -20.20
N GLU A 161 1.30 -9.56 -20.13
CA GLU A 161 2.73 -9.84 -19.95
C GLU A 161 3.23 -9.27 -18.62
N ASN A 162 4.42 -9.73 -18.21
CA ASN A 162 5.01 -9.31 -16.95
C ASN A 162 5.24 -7.79 -16.93
N ILE A 163 4.69 -7.13 -15.91
CA ILE A 163 4.83 -5.68 -15.71
C ILE A 163 4.85 -5.38 -14.21
N SER A 164 5.57 -4.32 -13.84
CA SER A 164 5.52 -3.73 -12.51
C SER A 164 5.78 -2.25 -12.66
N THR A 165 4.75 -1.42 -12.53
CA THR A 165 4.85 0.02 -12.78
C THR A 165 3.77 0.81 -12.03
N THR A 166 3.90 2.13 -12.05
CA THR A 166 2.83 3.05 -11.66
C THR A 166 2.03 3.40 -12.90
N LEU A 167 0.73 3.13 -12.87
CA LEU A 167 -0.22 3.49 -13.90
C LEU A 167 -0.81 4.87 -13.63
N THR A 168 -1.11 5.60 -14.71
CA THR A 168 -1.77 6.91 -14.66
C THR A 168 -3.07 6.84 -15.44
N LEU A 169 -4.11 7.51 -14.97
CA LEU A 169 -5.36 7.64 -15.72
C LEU A 169 -5.12 8.31 -17.08
N GLU A 170 -5.74 7.81 -18.14
CA GLU A 170 -5.49 8.32 -19.50
C GLU A 170 -6.10 9.71 -19.78
N LYS A 171 -7.06 10.12 -18.97
CA LYS A 171 -7.71 11.43 -18.97
C LYS A 171 -7.89 11.88 -17.52
N VAL A 172 -7.99 13.19 -17.33
CA VAL A 172 -8.36 13.76 -16.03
C VAL A 172 -9.76 13.33 -15.63
N ILE A 173 -9.96 13.28 -14.31
CA ILE A 173 -11.26 12.92 -13.73
C ILE A 173 -12.24 14.07 -13.92
N GLU A 174 -13.38 13.78 -14.54
CA GLU A 174 -14.45 14.76 -14.72
C GLU A 174 -15.13 15.09 -13.39
N LYS A 175 -15.51 16.36 -13.26
CA LYS A 175 -16.38 16.83 -12.18
C LYS A 175 -17.73 16.10 -12.23
N GLY A 176 -18.18 15.61 -11.08
CA GLY A 176 -19.50 15.02 -10.91
C GLY A 176 -20.57 16.05 -10.50
N ARG A 177 -21.74 15.53 -10.12
CA ARG A 177 -22.83 16.26 -9.45
C ARG A 177 -23.14 15.57 -8.14
N LYS A 178 -23.57 16.30 -7.10
CA LYS A 178 -23.88 15.72 -5.77
C LYS A 178 -24.61 14.38 -5.86
N GLY A 179 -24.09 13.37 -5.17
CA GLY A 179 -24.71 12.04 -5.08
C GLY A 179 -24.54 11.16 -6.32
N LEU A 180 -23.94 11.66 -7.41
CA LEU A 180 -23.62 10.85 -8.57
C LEU A 180 -22.64 9.75 -8.17
N LYS A 181 -22.83 8.53 -8.69
CA LYS A 181 -21.99 7.38 -8.38
C LYS A 181 -21.09 7.01 -9.56
N LYS A 182 -19.85 6.68 -9.24
CA LYS A 182 -18.84 6.17 -10.17
C LYS A 182 -18.09 5.01 -9.54
N ILE A 183 -17.37 4.27 -10.36
CA ILE A 183 -16.60 3.11 -9.94
C ILE A 183 -15.22 3.12 -10.58
N VAL A 184 -14.23 2.67 -9.82
CA VAL A 184 -12.96 2.18 -10.35
C VAL A 184 -13.03 0.65 -10.34
N GLN A 185 -12.82 0.02 -11.49
CA GLN A 185 -12.80 -1.43 -11.65
C GLN A 185 -11.37 -1.90 -11.86
N VAL A 186 -10.90 -2.81 -11.01
CA VAL A 186 -9.64 -3.54 -11.19
C VAL A 186 -9.99 -4.95 -11.68
N SER A 187 -9.79 -5.20 -12.97
CA SER A 187 -10.03 -6.49 -13.61
C SER A 187 -8.75 -7.32 -13.59
N LEU A 188 -8.81 -8.49 -12.95
CA LEU A 188 -7.67 -9.41 -12.79
C LEU A 188 -7.70 -10.57 -13.81
N GLY A 189 -8.56 -10.42 -14.82
CA GLY A 189 -8.86 -11.43 -15.81
C GLY A 189 -9.67 -12.63 -15.27
N ASN A 190 -10.09 -13.52 -16.17
CA ASN A 190 -10.86 -14.73 -15.84
C ASN A 190 -12.10 -14.48 -14.93
N GLY A 191 -12.74 -13.32 -15.07
CA GLY A 191 -13.94 -12.96 -14.29
C GLY A 191 -13.69 -12.37 -12.90
N TYR A 192 -12.45 -12.37 -12.40
CA TYR A 192 -12.08 -11.74 -11.14
C TYR A 192 -12.06 -10.21 -11.28
N MET A 193 -12.75 -9.53 -10.38
CA MET A 193 -12.84 -8.07 -10.41
C MET A 193 -13.04 -7.47 -9.02
N PHE A 194 -12.33 -6.39 -8.73
CA PHE A 194 -12.65 -5.49 -7.61
C PHE A 194 -13.31 -4.23 -8.14
N THR A 195 -14.44 -3.87 -7.56
CA THR A 195 -15.16 -2.63 -7.86
C THR A 195 -15.06 -1.72 -6.66
N TYR A 196 -14.45 -0.55 -6.82
CA TYR A 196 -14.38 0.49 -5.80
C TYR A 196 -15.44 1.53 -6.13
N ASN A 197 -16.43 1.67 -5.26
CA ASN A 197 -17.53 2.59 -5.41
C ASN A 197 -17.17 3.98 -4.88
N TYR A 198 -17.60 4.98 -5.62
CA TYR A 198 -17.38 6.39 -5.32
C TYR A 198 -18.67 7.18 -5.48
N GLU A 199 -18.82 8.21 -4.65
CA GLU A 199 -19.91 9.17 -4.73
C GLU A 199 -19.36 10.59 -4.81
N TRP A 200 -19.86 11.38 -5.75
CA TRP A 200 -19.48 12.77 -5.85
C TRP A 200 -20.07 13.59 -4.69
N ARG A 201 -19.19 14.32 -4.01
CA ARG A 201 -19.56 15.32 -3.01
C ARG A 201 -18.99 16.64 -3.47
N ASP A 202 -19.83 17.68 -3.54
CA ASP A 202 -19.45 18.99 -4.10
C ASP A 202 -18.45 19.77 -3.25
N GLY A 203 -18.05 19.24 -2.08
CA GLY A 203 -17.36 20.03 -1.07
C GLY A 203 -18.23 21.22 -0.65
N THR A 204 -17.82 21.93 0.39
CA THR A 204 -18.47 23.20 0.75
C THR A 204 -17.71 24.34 0.09
N THR A 205 -18.21 24.84 -1.04
CA THR A 205 -17.87 26.18 -1.55
C THR A 205 -18.58 27.23 -0.70
N ALA A 206 -17.82 28.07 -0.01
CA ALA A 206 -18.35 29.21 0.74
C ALA A 206 -18.67 30.40 -0.20
N VAL A 207 -19.91 30.90 -0.18
CA VAL A 207 -20.26 32.34 -0.20
C VAL A 207 -21.60 32.52 0.57
N PRO A 208 -21.94 33.70 1.09
CA PRO A 208 -22.16 33.95 2.51
C PRO A 208 -23.65 34.09 2.83
N THR A 209 -24.27 33.14 3.53
CA THR A 209 -25.52 33.40 4.28
C THR A 209 -25.82 32.24 5.24
N GLU A 210 -26.37 32.62 6.38
CA GLU A 210 -26.51 31.90 7.65
C GLU A 210 -27.23 30.55 7.57
N GLN A 211 -26.62 29.48 8.13
CA GLN A 211 -27.30 28.42 8.89
C GLN A 211 -26.26 27.53 9.65
N PRO A 212 -26.65 26.81 10.72
CA PRO A 212 -26.16 27.04 12.08
C PRO A 212 -24.88 26.26 12.43
N ALA A 213 -24.10 26.86 13.32
CA ALA A 213 -22.74 26.50 13.72
C ALA A 213 -22.56 25.07 14.27
N ALA A 214 -21.65 24.31 13.66
CA ALA A 214 -20.63 23.63 14.44
C ALA A 214 -19.40 24.54 14.39
N SER A 215 -19.01 25.10 15.53
CA SER A 215 -18.00 26.16 15.65
C SER A 215 -16.68 25.76 14.96
N ILE A 216 -16.40 26.35 13.81
CA ILE A 216 -15.03 26.48 13.33
C ILE A 216 -14.38 27.44 14.32
N ASN A 217 -13.60 26.91 15.25
CA ASN A 217 -12.80 27.75 16.12
C ASN A 217 -11.82 28.51 15.22
N GLN A 218 -11.96 29.83 15.11
CA GLN A 218 -10.99 30.74 14.47
C GLN A 218 -9.64 30.78 15.20
N ASN A 219 -9.48 29.92 16.22
CA ASN A 219 -8.29 29.78 17.04
C ASN A 219 -7.85 28.31 16.98
N ALA A 220 -7.45 27.84 15.80
CA ALA A 220 -6.96 26.47 15.62
C ALA A 220 -5.81 26.37 14.61
N TRP A 221 -5.05 25.28 14.71
CA TRP A 221 -4.06 24.91 13.70
C TRP A 221 -4.71 24.08 12.60
N HIS A 222 -4.65 24.55 11.36
CA HIS A 222 -5.22 23.88 10.20
C HIS A 222 -4.16 23.14 9.41
N PHE A 223 -4.41 21.86 9.10
CA PHE A 223 -3.56 21.07 8.23
C PHE A 223 -3.44 21.70 6.84
N THR A 224 -2.22 21.75 6.29
CA THR A 224 -1.94 22.35 4.98
C THR A 224 -1.33 21.38 3.99
N SER A 225 -0.36 20.57 4.42
CA SER A 225 0.33 19.62 3.53
C SER A 225 1.04 18.53 4.34
N TYR A 226 1.56 17.53 3.65
CA TYR A 226 2.49 16.59 4.26
C TYR A 226 3.68 16.32 3.35
N GLU A 227 4.78 15.89 3.96
CA GLU A 227 6.03 15.52 3.29
C GLU A 227 6.51 14.17 3.81
N PHE A 228 7.17 13.40 2.95
CA PHE A 228 7.79 12.13 3.33
C PHE A 228 9.30 12.18 3.08
N LYS A 229 10.07 11.91 4.13
CA LYS A 229 11.51 11.70 4.05
C LYS A 229 11.80 10.21 3.92
N ASN A 230 12.39 9.83 2.80
CA ASN A 230 12.87 8.47 2.56
C ASN A 230 14.19 8.22 3.30
N GLY A 231 14.21 7.24 4.20
CA GLY A 231 15.39 6.82 4.97
C GLY A 231 16.17 5.65 4.34
N SER A 232 15.80 5.22 3.13
CA SER A 232 16.47 4.08 2.48
C SER A 232 17.95 4.36 2.28
N LEU A 233 18.79 3.38 2.60
CA LEU A 233 20.24 3.52 2.61
C LEU A 233 20.89 2.19 2.27
N LYS A 234 22.03 2.25 1.58
CA LYS A 234 23.01 1.16 1.54
C LYS A 234 24.38 1.71 1.92
N LYS A 235 25.00 1.13 2.96
CA LYS A 235 26.28 1.62 3.50
C LYS A 235 27.26 0.46 3.71
N TYR A 236 28.49 0.61 3.24
CA TYR A 236 29.57 -0.34 3.47
C TYR A 236 30.43 0.08 4.66
N SER A 237 30.95 -0.90 5.40
CA SER A 237 31.88 -0.68 6.52
C SER A 237 32.75 -1.93 6.75
N ASN A 238 33.83 -1.78 7.52
CA ASN A 238 34.72 -2.90 7.84
C ASN A 238 34.06 -3.85 8.84
N LEU A 239 34.17 -5.15 8.61
CA LEU A 239 33.67 -6.16 9.55
C LEU A 239 34.75 -6.42 10.61
N MET A 240 34.51 -5.93 11.83
CA MET A 240 35.45 -6.00 12.95
C MET A 240 35.97 -7.43 13.20
N GLY A 241 37.28 -7.56 13.38
CA GLY A 241 37.95 -8.85 13.63
C GLY A 241 38.13 -9.72 12.38
N THR A 242 37.86 -9.19 11.19
CA THR A 242 38.05 -9.91 9.91
C THR A 242 38.73 -9.00 8.87
N SER A 243 39.27 -9.60 7.81
CA SER A 243 39.69 -8.87 6.60
C SER A 243 38.52 -8.57 5.64
N SER A 244 37.28 -8.84 6.05
CA SER A 244 36.09 -8.67 5.23
C SER A 244 35.40 -7.33 5.46
N GLN A 245 34.42 -7.03 4.59
CA GLN A 245 33.52 -5.90 4.70
C GLN A 245 32.12 -6.38 5.02
N MET A 246 31.32 -5.50 5.62
CA MET A 246 29.89 -5.67 5.78
C MET A 246 29.15 -4.52 5.09
N TYR A 247 27.91 -4.78 4.68
CA TYR A 247 27.02 -3.73 4.21
C TYR A 247 25.69 -3.76 4.94
N ASP A 248 25.23 -2.57 5.33
CA ASP A 248 23.91 -2.33 5.90
C ASP A 248 22.97 -1.89 4.79
N THR A 249 21.76 -2.45 4.76
CA THR A 249 20.65 -2.01 3.91
C THR A 249 19.47 -1.63 4.76
N ILE A 250 18.92 -0.43 4.50
CA ILE A 250 17.67 0.05 5.05
C ILE A 250 16.72 0.25 3.86
N SER A 251 15.55 -0.36 3.91
CA SER A 251 14.54 -0.27 2.86
C SER A 251 13.13 -0.30 3.45
N TYR A 252 12.13 0.08 2.66
CA TYR A 252 10.74 0.02 3.08
C TYR A 252 9.82 -0.49 1.97
N LYS A 253 8.64 -0.94 2.40
CA LYS A 253 7.47 -1.22 1.56
C LYS A 253 6.22 -0.68 2.25
N GLY A 254 5.16 -0.48 1.49
CA GLY A 254 3.88 0.03 2.00
C GLY A 254 3.60 1.47 1.54
N VAL A 255 2.65 2.11 2.22
CA VAL A 255 2.10 3.43 1.86
C VAL A 255 2.00 4.32 3.12
N LYS A 256 1.65 5.59 2.95
CA LYS A 256 1.34 6.48 4.08
C LYS A 256 0.32 5.79 5.02
N GLY A 257 0.58 5.84 6.32
CA GLY A 257 -0.27 5.21 7.34
C GLY A 257 0.01 3.73 7.59
N ASN A 258 0.77 3.04 6.72
CA ASN A 258 1.14 1.64 6.91
C ASN A 258 2.43 1.30 6.17
N MET A 259 3.54 1.23 6.90
CA MET A 259 4.87 0.99 6.35
C MET A 259 5.54 -0.19 7.03
N THR A 260 6.18 -1.04 6.23
CA THR A 260 7.11 -2.06 6.71
C THR A 260 8.52 -1.64 6.37
N ILE A 261 9.38 -1.57 7.38
CA ILE A 261 10.77 -1.16 7.25
C ILE A 261 11.65 -2.37 7.58
N THR A 262 12.63 -2.63 6.72
CA THR A 262 13.64 -3.67 6.90
C THR A 262 15.01 -3.01 6.99
N GLN A 263 15.74 -3.36 8.04
CA GLN A 263 17.12 -2.99 8.25
C GLN A 263 17.93 -4.29 8.42
N ASP A 264 18.85 -4.55 7.50
CA ASP A 264 19.66 -5.76 7.48
C ASP A 264 21.14 -5.44 7.34
N ARG A 265 21.97 -6.31 7.89
CA ARG A 265 23.43 -6.31 7.76
C ARG A 265 23.91 -7.61 7.16
N PHE A 266 24.72 -7.52 6.12
CA PHE A 266 25.29 -8.67 5.44
C PHE A 266 26.81 -8.64 5.44
N ASP A 267 27.40 -9.83 5.53
CA ASP A 267 28.80 -10.06 5.20
C ASP A 267 28.97 -9.97 3.68
N VAL A 268 29.88 -9.12 3.19
CA VAL A 268 30.09 -8.90 1.75
C VAL A 268 30.63 -10.16 1.06
N LYS A 269 31.52 -10.90 1.73
CA LYS A 269 32.23 -12.03 1.13
C LYS A 269 31.33 -13.26 0.97
N THR A 270 30.43 -13.48 1.92
CA THR A 270 29.61 -14.69 2.00
C THR A 270 28.14 -14.44 1.66
N GLY A 271 27.68 -13.18 1.67
CA GLY A 271 26.27 -12.83 1.55
C GLY A 271 25.42 -13.23 2.76
N LYS A 272 26.05 -13.69 3.84
CA LYS A 272 25.34 -14.15 5.05
C LYS A 272 24.74 -12.96 5.79
N LEU A 273 23.45 -13.05 6.14
CA LEU A 273 22.81 -12.11 7.05
C LEU A 273 23.45 -12.23 8.44
N LEU A 274 24.05 -11.15 8.93
CA LEU A 274 24.72 -11.07 10.22
C LEU A 274 23.78 -10.58 11.32
N ALA A 275 23.02 -9.53 11.04
CA ALA A 275 22.03 -8.93 11.93
C ALA A 275 20.91 -8.31 11.10
N GLY A 276 19.71 -8.15 11.65
CA GLY A 276 18.59 -7.55 10.95
C GLY A 276 17.35 -7.38 11.80
N VAL A 277 16.48 -6.47 11.40
CA VAL A 277 15.14 -6.30 11.95
C VAL A 277 14.18 -5.87 10.83
N THR A 278 13.00 -6.47 10.81
CA THR A 278 11.88 -6.02 9.99
C THR A 278 10.72 -5.70 10.93
N TYR A 279 10.17 -4.51 10.80
CA TYR A 279 9.06 -4.05 11.64
C TYR A 279 8.03 -3.29 10.80
N GLN A 280 6.77 -3.39 11.21
CA GLN A 280 5.64 -2.69 10.59
C GLN A 280 5.18 -1.58 11.52
N ILE A 281 4.91 -0.42 10.95
CA ILE A 281 4.29 0.71 11.62
C ILE A 281 2.99 1.06 10.91
N VAL A 282 1.91 1.14 11.69
CA VAL A 282 0.60 1.60 11.24
C VAL A 282 0.22 2.81 12.06
N TRP A 283 -0.23 3.89 11.41
CA TRP A 283 -0.72 5.07 12.11
C TRP A 283 -1.87 5.73 11.36
N THR A 284 -2.71 6.48 12.09
CA THR A 284 -3.73 7.34 11.47
C THR A 284 -3.16 8.72 11.20
N ASP A 285 -3.63 9.38 10.15
CA ASP A 285 -3.32 10.79 9.94
C ASP A 285 -3.71 11.61 11.19
N PRO A 286 -2.88 12.57 11.65
CA PRO A 286 -3.27 13.48 12.71
C PRO A 286 -4.47 14.33 12.28
N ALA A 287 -5.20 14.87 13.26
CA ALA A 287 -6.42 15.62 13.00
C ALA A 287 -6.19 16.78 12.02
N ALA A 288 -7.17 17.03 11.15
CA ALA A 288 -7.12 18.13 10.18
C ALA A 288 -7.11 19.51 10.86
N GLN A 289 -7.62 19.59 12.09
CA GLN A 289 -7.52 20.75 12.97
C GLN A 289 -6.94 20.33 14.32
N LEU A 290 -6.03 21.12 14.86
CA LEU A 290 -5.57 21.00 16.24
C LEU A 290 -6.12 22.19 17.02
N ILE A 291 -7.08 21.93 17.91
CA ILE A 291 -7.74 22.95 18.70
C ILE A 291 -6.81 23.39 19.83
N ALA A 292 -6.60 24.71 19.97
CA ALA A 292 -5.81 25.21 21.09
C ALA A 292 -6.51 24.95 22.43
N GLY A 293 -5.72 24.65 23.45
CA GLY A 293 -6.23 24.24 24.76
C GLY A 293 -6.62 22.76 24.84
N GLU A 294 -6.64 22.02 23.73
CA GLU A 294 -6.97 20.60 23.71
C GLU A 294 -5.75 19.71 23.45
N LYS A 295 -5.85 18.43 23.83
CA LYS A 295 -4.86 17.42 23.44
C LYS A 295 -5.25 16.79 22.10
N SER A 296 -4.25 16.50 21.27
CA SER A 296 -4.45 15.79 20.00
C SER A 296 -4.09 14.32 20.16
N SER A 297 -4.73 13.44 19.38
CA SER A 297 -4.50 11.99 19.44
C SER A 297 -4.30 11.36 18.06
N VAL A 298 -3.52 10.28 18.01
CA VAL A 298 -3.22 9.48 16.82
C VAL A 298 -3.19 8.01 17.21
N SER A 299 -3.86 7.14 16.44
CA SER A 299 -3.66 5.70 16.61
C SER A 299 -2.31 5.30 16.04
N PHE A 300 -1.55 4.50 16.78
CA PHE A 300 -0.21 4.06 16.42
C PHE A 300 -0.02 2.59 16.77
N SER A 301 0.59 1.85 15.87
CA SER A 301 1.00 0.47 16.07
C SER A 301 2.42 0.29 15.54
N LEU A 302 3.29 -0.30 16.34
CA LEU A 302 4.59 -0.83 15.94
C LEU A 302 4.56 -2.32 16.20
N LYS A 303 4.94 -3.13 15.22
CA LYS A 303 4.99 -4.59 15.32
C LYS A 303 6.28 -5.12 14.72
N THR A 304 7.01 -5.91 15.48
CA THR A 304 8.20 -6.62 14.99
C THR A 304 7.75 -7.83 14.17
N ILE A 305 8.20 -7.91 12.92
CA ILE A 305 7.87 -9.00 11.99
C ILE A 305 8.96 -10.07 12.04
N ALA A 306 10.22 -9.65 12.02
CA ALA A 306 11.37 -10.55 12.10
C ALA A 306 12.55 -9.84 12.75
N THR A 307 13.39 -10.58 13.45
CA THR A 307 14.61 -10.07 14.06
C THR A 307 15.73 -11.10 14.03
N LYS A 308 16.95 -10.59 13.87
CA LYS A 308 18.21 -11.27 14.12
C LYS A 308 19.13 -10.27 14.82
N SER A 309 19.29 -10.43 16.13
CA SER A 309 20.13 -9.62 17.03
C SER A 309 19.88 -8.10 17.10
N TRP A 310 19.03 -7.52 16.24
CA TRP A 310 18.62 -6.12 16.28
C TRP A 310 17.16 -5.94 16.71
N THR A 311 16.88 -4.84 17.40
CA THR A 311 15.53 -4.40 17.74
C THR A 311 15.11 -3.25 16.83
N SER A 312 13.80 -3.01 16.71
CA SER A 312 13.33 -1.83 15.99
C SER A 312 13.93 -0.55 16.58
N PRO A 313 14.30 0.43 15.75
CA PRO A 313 14.79 1.73 16.21
C PRO A 313 13.68 2.51 16.95
N ASN A 314 14.08 3.57 17.64
CA ASN A 314 13.13 4.47 18.29
C ASN A 314 12.16 5.09 17.28
N CYS A 315 10.88 4.75 17.42
CA CYS A 315 9.78 5.39 16.72
C CYS A 315 9.09 6.39 17.66
N SER A 316 8.57 7.50 17.13
CA SER A 316 7.91 8.52 17.94
C SER A 316 7.05 9.45 17.10
N ILE A 317 6.06 10.09 17.70
CA ILE A 317 5.33 11.21 17.10
C ILE A 317 5.57 12.47 17.94
N ARG A 318 5.91 13.59 17.29
CA ARG A 318 6.14 14.88 17.96
C ARG A 318 5.42 16.03 17.26
N TYR A 319 4.97 17.01 18.02
CA TYR A 319 4.47 18.29 17.53
C TYR A 319 5.48 19.39 17.87
N ASN A 320 5.80 20.29 16.93
CA ASN A 320 6.86 21.30 17.11
C ASN A 320 6.43 22.53 17.95
N GLN A 321 5.95 22.26 19.16
CA GLN A 321 5.59 23.28 20.15
C GLN A 321 6.69 23.49 21.19
N GLY A 322 7.08 24.74 21.41
CA GLY A 322 8.19 25.10 22.29
C GLY A 322 9.57 24.78 21.69
N ILE A 323 10.62 25.00 22.48
CA ILE A 323 12.03 24.86 22.06
C ILE A 323 12.36 23.40 21.67
N TYR A 324 11.76 22.42 22.35
CA TYR A 324 12.09 21.00 22.17
C TYR A 324 11.00 20.19 21.44
N GLY A 325 9.86 20.82 21.11
CA GLY A 325 8.66 20.08 20.71
C GLY A 325 7.98 19.38 21.89
N ILE A 326 6.78 18.88 21.66
CA ILE A 326 6.02 18.03 22.59
C ILE A 326 5.77 16.67 21.94
N TYR A 327 5.76 15.60 22.72
CA TYR A 327 5.56 14.23 22.20
C TYR A 327 4.11 13.77 22.32
N PHE A 328 3.71 12.85 21.45
CA PHE A 328 2.52 12.02 21.68
C PHE A 328 2.94 10.82 22.54
N LEU A 329 2.28 10.66 23.68
CA LEU A 329 2.56 9.65 24.68
C LEU A 329 1.54 8.52 24.59
N ALA A 330 2.00 7.30 24.83
CA ALA A 330 1.11 6.19 25.14
C ALA A 330 0.48 6.36 26.54
N PRO A 331 -0.58 5.61 26.88
CA PRO A 331 -1.23 5.68 28.20
C PRO A 331 -0.27 5.43 29.38
N ASP A 332 0.82 4.69 29.15
CA ASP A 332 1.88 4.44 30.14
C ASP A 332 2.95 5.55 30.20
N GLY A 333 2.76 6.67 29.48
CA GLY A 333 3.66 7.81 29.45
C GLY A 333 4.88 7.65 28.52
N LYS A 334 5.01 6.54 27.79
CA LYS A 334 6.15 6.34 26.88
C LYS A 334 6.04 7.22 25.62
N LYS A 335 7.18 7.80 25.24
CA LYS A 335 7.34 8.66 24.04
C LYS A 335 8.11 8.00 22.88
N TYR A 336 8.91 6.97 23.19
CA TYR A 336 9.70 6.23 22.19
C TYR A 336 9.29 4.77 22.21
N PHE A 337 9.12 4.20 21.02
CA PHE A 337 8.67 2.83 20.84
C PHE A 337 9.74 2.03 20.10
N THR A 338 10.23 0.98 20.74
CA THR A 338 11.21 0.01 20.20
C THR A 338 10.74 -1.43 20.33
N LYS A 339 9.53 -1.62 20.87
CA LYS A 339 8.87 -2.90 21.10
C LYS A 339 7.44 -2.82 20.60
N ASP A 340 6.86 -3.99 20.39
CA ASP A 340 5.50 -4.13 19.90
C ASP A 340 4.52 -3.36 20.79
N VAL A 341 3.72 -2.53 20.16
CA VAL A 341 2.71 -1.69 20.81
C VAL A 341 1.60 -1.41 19.81
N SER A 342 0.36 -1.37 20.27
CA SER A 342 -0.78 -0.87 19.51
C SER A 342 -1.66 -0.09 20.47
N THR A 343 -1.75 1.23 20.27
CA THR A 343 -2.44 2.12 21.19
C THR A 343 -2.81 3.44 20.49
N THR A 344 -3.68 4.21 21.11
CA THR A 344 -3.79 5.64 20.84
C THR A 344 -2.70 6.38 21.59
N LEU A 345 -2.00 7.27 20.90
CA LEU A 345 -1.05 8.21 21.47
C LEU A 345 -1.69 9.58 21.57
N THR A 346 -1.42 10.31 22.65
CA THR A 346 -2.01 11.63 22.90
C THR A 346 -0.91 12.63 23.29
N THR A 347 -1.02 13.89 22.85
CA THR A 347 0.00 14.90 23.18
C THR A 347 0.21 15.04 24.69
N GLU A 348 1.47 15.16 25.10
CA GLU A 348 1.86 15.32 26.52
C GLU A 348 1.20 16.55 27.15
N LYS A 349 1.14 17.64 26.37
CA LYS A 349 0.57 18.94 26.72
C LYS A 349 -0.55 19.28 25.75
N VAL A 350 -1.39 20.22 26.16
CA VAL A 350 -2.37 20.83 25.27
C VAL A 350 -1.67 21.58 24.14
N ILE A 351 -2.34 21.64 23.00
CA ILE A 351 -1.89 22.41 21.85
C ILE A 351 -1.98 23.89 22.21
N ALA A 352 -0.88 24.62 22.06
CA ALA A 352 -0.82 26.04 22.36
C ALA A 352 -1.45 26.86 21.23
N GLU A 353 -1.97 28.02 21.60
CA GLU A 353 -2.44 29.01 20.65
C GLU A 353 -1.28 29.50 19.75
N GLY A 354 -1.60 29.82 18.50
CA GLY A 354 -0.69 30.42 17.54
C GLY A 354 -1.03 31.88 17.24
N SER A 355 -0.26 32.48 16.35
CA SER A 355 -0.60 33.74 15.69
C SER A 355 -0.92 33.49 14.23
N LYS A 356 -1.83 34.28 13.64
CA LYS A 356 -2.30 34.09 12.25
C LYS A 356 -1.14 33.89 11.26
N GLY A 357 -1.20 32.80 10.49
CA GLY A 357 -0.18 32.44 9.48
C GLY A 357 1.07 31.78 10.05
N LEU A 358 1.20 31.65 11.38
CA LEU A 358 2.28 30.89 12.00
C LEU A 358 2.18 29.43 11.54
N LYS A 359 3.34 28.79 11.31
CA LYS A 359 3.42 27.41 10.83
C LYS A 359 3.96 26.47 11.90
N LYS A 360 3.35 25.30 11.99
CA LYS A 360 3.74 24.20 12.86
C LYS A 360 3.68 22.89 12.10
N PHE A 361 4.16 21.82 12.70
CA PHE A 361 4.13 20.50 12.12
C PHE A 361 4.06 19.40 13.18
N ILE A 362 3.45 18.29 12.79
CA ILE A 362 3.57 17.01 13.47
C ILE A 362 4.54 16.14 12.67
N GLN A 363 5.49 15.52 13.34
CA GLN A 363 6.41 14.55 12.75
C GLN A 363 6.16 13.16 13.29
N VAL A 364 5.87 12.23 12.38
CA VAL A 364 5.81 10.79 12.64
C VAL A 364 7.15 10.20 12.24
N ASN A 365 8.02 9.95 13.22
CA ASN A 365 9.31 9.32 13.04
C ASN A 365 9.15 7.80 13.11
N LEU A 366 9.47 7.14 12.01
CA LEU A 366 9.35 5.69 11.82
C LEU A 366 10.67 4.95 12.07
N GLY A 367 11.68 5.68 12.56
CA GLY A 367 13.03 5.20 12.77
C GLY A 367 13.86 5.17 11.49
N ASN A 368 15.18 5.01 11.65
CA ASN A 368 16.12 4.82 10.54
C ASN A 368 16.04 5.88 9.42
N GLY A 369 15.70 7.12 9.79
CA GLY A 369 15.62 8.25 8.85
C GLY A 369 14.29 8.37 8.09
N PHE A 370 13.37 7.43 8.26
CA PHE A 370 12.01 7.52 7.71
C PHE A 370 11.13 8.44 8.56
N MET A 371 10.50 9.42 7.92
CA MET A 371 9.69 10.41 8.62
C MET A 371 8.57 10.97 7.74
N PHE A 372 7.38 11.13 8.31
CA PHE A 372 6.33 11.98 7.74
C PHE A 372 6.24 13.28 8.52
N THR A 373 6.18 14.40 7.81
CA THR A 373 5.92 15.73 8.39
C THR A 373 4.55 16.19 7.92
N TYR A 374 3.64 16.48 8.84
CA TYR A 374 2.32 17.05 8.60
C TYR A 374 2.37 18.52 8.96
N ASN A 375 2.22 19.41 7.99
CA ASN A 375 2.32 20.85 8.17
C ASN A 375 0.98 21.46 8.53
N TYR A 376 1.01 22.45 9.41
CA TYR A 376 -0.14 23.16 9.94
C TYR A 376 0.09 24.67 9.90
N GLU A 377 -0.98 25.42 9.74
CA GLU A 377 -1.01 26.88 9.78
C GLU A 377 -2.09 27.35 10.75
N TRP A 378 -1.77 28.30 11.63
CA TRP A 378 -2.76 28.90 12.52
C TRP A 378 -3.70 29.84 11.75
N ARG A 379 -5.01 29.66 11.91
CA ARG A 379 -6.04 30.48 11.25
C ARG A 379 -7.11 30.91 12.20
#